data_AF-A0A2H0VCY1-F1
#
_entry.id   AF-A0A2H0VCY1-F1
#
_cell.length_a   1.000
_cell.length_b   1.000
_cell.length_c   1.000
_cell.angle_alpha   90.00
_cell.angle_beta   90.00
_cell.angle_gamma   90.00
#
_symmetry.space_group_name_H-M   'P 1'
#
loop_
_entity.id
_entity.type
_entity.pdbx_description
1 polymer ?
#
loop_
_entity_poly.entity_id
_entity_poly.type
_entity_poly.pdbx_seq_one_letter_code
_entity_poly.pdbx_strand_id
1 'polypeptide(L)'
;MESTEGRFLFLKRLRYYLKRNIWYTYLMLLSMKYSYLFGTLLFFIPWVIIYWKRKDLRQEMWVLSVLVGGVSVLTSYTWWTDNWWDPQTITGTKVGIEDFLLGFANGGVAAAIYSFLTGKIYFSKSSGSRNLEAVLVPGLMFVVIALLHGYFEINTFYSLSVAMFISGIYFLVLRPDLFKMSIMSGLLMALLSLPVYWFSELISPGVIEASW
;
A
#
# COMPACT_ATOMS: atom_id res chain seq x y z
N MET A 1 19.76 -41.98 -39.45
CA MET A 1 19.87 -40.51 -39.66
C MET A 1 18.71 -39.86 -38.94
N GLU A 2 18.84 -39.57 -37.65
CA GLU A 2 17.89 -38.71 -36.93
C GLU A 2 18.07 -37.28 -37.46
N SER A 3 16.98 -36.66 -37.92
CA SER A 3 17.04 -35.33 -38.54
C SER A 3 17.53 -34.29 -37.53
N THR A 4 18.44 -33.45 -37.99
CA THR A 4 19.01 -32.30 -37.25
C THR A 4 17.94 -31.39 -36.67
N GLU A 5 16.75 -31.35 -37.29
CA GLU A 5 15.58 -30.62 -36.81
C GLU A 5 15.00 -31.16 -35.49
N GLY A 6 14.96 -32.49 -35.32
CA GLY A 6 14.43 -33.10 -34.10
C GLY A 6 15.26 -32.74 -32.86
N ARG A 7 16.59 -32.67 -33.02
CA ARG A 7 17.52 -32.24 -31.96
C ARG A 7 17.36 -30.76 -31.63
N PHE A 8 17.13 -29.91 -32.63
CA PHE A 8 16.92 -28.47 -32.42
C PHE A 8 15.61 -28.18 -31.68
N LEU A 9 14.52 -28.86 -32.05
CA LEU A 9 13.22 -28.75 -31.38
C LEU A 9 13.25 -29.29 -29.94
N PHE A 10 13.94 -30.40 -29.72
CA PHE A 10 14.16 -30.94 -28.37
C PHE A 10 14.96 -29.95 -27.50
N LEU A 11 16.04 -29.36 -28.01
CA LEU A 11 16.82 -28.37 -27.27
C LEU A 11 16.05 -27.08 -27.01
N LYS A 12 15.18 -26.63 -27.93
CA LYS A 12 14.28 -25.49 -27.70
C LYS A 12 13.25 -25.79 -26.60
N ARG A 13 12.62 -26.96 -26.63
CA ARG A 13 11.70 -27.41 -25.56
C ARG A 13 12.43 -27.58 -24.25
N LEU A 14 13.59 -28.23 -24.24
CA LEU A 14 14.40 -28.43 -23.04
C LEU A 14 14.84 -27.09 -22.46
N ARG A 15 15.25 -26.12 -23.28
CA ARG A 15 15.59 -24.76 -22.82
C ARG A 15 14.35 -24.01 -22.31
N TYR A 16 13.18 -24.19 -22.93
CA TYR A 16 11.90 -23.64 -22.45
C TYR A 16 11.50 -24.26 -21.09
N TYR A 17 11.59 -25.58 -20.93
CA TYR A 17 11.30 -26.29 -19.69
C TYR A 17 12.33 -26.01 -18.60
N LEU A 18 13.63 -25.93 -18.92
CA LEU A 18 14.68 -25.59 -17.95
C LEU A 18 14.59 -24.14 -17.48
N LYS A 19 14.22 -23.20 -18.38
CA LYS A 19 13.95 -21.80 -18.02
C LYS A 19 12.65 -21.64 -17.22
N ARG A 20 11.70 -22.56 -17.39
CA ARG A 20 10.40 -22.61 -16.69
C ARG A 20 10.37 -23.47 -15.42
N ASN A 21 11.36 -24.33 -15.16
CA ASN A 21 11.36 -25.17 -13.94
C ASN A 21 12.43 -24.76 -12.92
N ILE A 22 13.66 -24.41 -13.31
CA ILE A 22 14.71 -24.20 -12.30
C ILE A 22 14.52 -22.89 -11.53
N TRP A 23 13.99 -21.84 -12.17
CA TRP A 23 13.68 -20.60 -11.46
C TRP A 23 12.39 -20.71 -10.63
N TYR A 24 11.37 -21.43 -11.11
CA TYR A 24 10.10 -21.54 -10.39
C TYR A 24 10.15 -22.48 -9.20
N THR A 25 10.93 -23.57 -9.26
CA THR A 25 11.06 -24.49 -8.12
C THR A 25 11.86 -23.90 -6.96
N TYR A 26 12.76 -22.94 -7.22
CA TYR A 26 13.52 -22.22 -6.18
C TYR A 26 12.99 -20.81 -5.88
N LEU A 27 12.05 -20.25 -6.66
CA LEU A 27 11.35 -18.99 -6.35
C LEU A 27 9.99 -19.22 -5.67
N MET A 28 9.56 -20.47 -5.44
CA MET A 28 8.47 -20.81 -4.50
C MET A 28 8.95 -20.68 -3.03
N LEU A 29 9.61 -19.57 -2.65
CA LEU A 29 10.31 -19.49 -1.36
C LEU A 29 9.41 -19.10 -0.19
N LEU A 30 8.38 -18.30 -0.43
CA LEU A 30 7.36 -18.03 0.58
C LEU A 30 6.03 -18.64 0.17
N SER A 31 5.43 -19.40 1.10
CA SER A 31 4.03 -19.79 1.02
C SER A 31 3.15 -18.53 0.92
N MET A 32 2.09 -18.59 0.12
CA MET A 32 1.07 -17.53 -0.03
C MET A 32 0.61 -16.97 1.33
N LYS A 33 0.56 -17.84 2.34
CA LYS A 33 0.23 -17.50 3.73
C LYS A 33 1.13 -16.41 4.34
N TYR A 34 2.40 -16.33 3.95
CA TYR A 34 3.37 -15.39 4.51
C TYR A 34 3.67 -14.22 3.58
N SER A 35 3.21 -14.27 2.33
CA SER A 35 3.53 -13.27 1.30
C SER A 35 2.97 -11.89 1.66
N TYR A 36 1.77 -11.83 2.24
CA TYR A 36 1.19 -10.56 2.68
C TYR A 36 1.98 -9.90 3.82
N LEU A 37 2.32 -10.67 4.86
CA LEU A 37 3.18 -10.20 5.95
C LEU A 37 4.53 -9.72 5.41
N PHE A 38 5.14 -10.49 4.51
CA PHE A 38 6.43 -10.13 3.92
C PHE A 38 6.36 -8.81 3.15
N GLY A 39 5.36 -8.65 2.28
CA GLY A 39 5.12 -7.39 1.57
C GLY A 39 4.93 -6.21 2.53
N THR A 40 4.16 -6.41 3.60
CA THR A 40 3.97 -5.41 4.66
C THR A 40 5.28 -5.03 5.36
N LEU A 41 6.15 -5.99 5.64
CA LEU A 41 7.46 -5.72 6.26
C LEU A 41 8.42 -4.95 5.33
N LEU A 42 8.27 -5.06 4.01
CA LEU A 42 9.04 -4.23 3.09
C LEU A 42 8.70 -2.74 3.22
N PHE A 43 7.44 -2.39 3.49
CA PHE A 43 7.04 -1.00 3.78
C PHE A 43 7.64 -0.46 5.09
N PHE A 44 8.04 -1.33 6.02
CA PHE A 44 8.73 -0.90 7.25
C PHE A 44 10.17 -0.44 7.02
N ILE A 45 10.84 -0.90 5.96
CA ILE A 45 12.22 -0.51 5.65
C ILE A 45 12.36 1.02 5.52
N PRO A 46 11.61 1.72 4.64
CA PRO A 46 11.66 3.17 4.53
C PRO A 46 11.22 3.86 5.83
N TRP A 47 10.24 3.31 6.54
CA TRP A 47 9.81 3.85 7.83
C TRP A 47 10.97 3.90 8.83
N VAL A 48 11.67 2.78 9.01
CA VAL A 48 12.79 2.64 9.93
C VAL A 48 13.96 3.56 9.52
N ILE A 49 14.27 3.64 8.22
CA ILE A 49 15.32 4.52 7.70
C ILE A 49 15.03 5.99 8.04
N ILE A 50 13.82 6.47 7.74
CA ILE A 50 13.43 7.86 8.01
C ILE A 50 13.43 8.11 9.52
N TYR A 51 12.85 7.20 10.31
CA TYR A 51 12.75 7.32 11.75
C TYR A 51 14.13 7.45 12.44
N TRP A 52 15.12 6.66 12.00
CA TRP A 52 16.47 6.76 12.54
C TRP A 52 17.22 8.01 12.08
N LYS A 53 17.09 8.39 10.81
CA LYS A 53 17.85 9.51 10.22
C LYS A 53 17.28 10.89 10.58
N ARG A 54 15.97 11.03 10.76
CA ARG A 54 15.30 12.31 11.03
C ARG A 54 14.57 12.30 12.37
N LYS A 55 15.33 12.64 13.43
CA LYS A 55 14.83 12.66 14.81
C LYS A 55 13.69 13.66 15.02
N ASP A 56 13.71 14.76 14.26
CA ASP A 56 12.72 15.84 14.25
C ASP A 56 11.35 15.39 13.73
N LEU A 57 11.27 14.34 12.90
CA LEU A 57 10.02 13.84 12.34
C LEU A 57 9.37 12.70 13.18
N ARG A 58 10.06 12.21 14.21
CA ARG A 58 9.66 10.98 14.93
C ARG A 58 8.30 11.05 15.59
N GLN A 59 7.97 12.19 16.18
CA GLN A 59 6.69 12.36 16.87
C GLN A 59 5.53 12.30 15.87
N GLU A 60 5.64 13.03 14.77
CA GLU A 60 4.64 13.04 13.69
C GLU A 60 4.49 11.65 13.07
N MET A 61 5.62 10.98 12.76
CA MET A 61 5.62 9.62 12.27
C MET A 61 4.90 8.65 13.21
N TRP A 62 5.21 8.68 14.52
CA TRP A 62 4.55 7.79 15.48
C TRP A 62 3.06 8.02 15.57
N VAL A 63 2.64 9.29 15.66
CA VAL A 63 1.22 9.64 15.77
C VAL A 63 0.46 9.19 14.52
N LEU A 64 0.96 9.52 13.33
CA LEU A 64 0.29 9.14 12.09
C LEU A 64 0.37 7.65 11.79
N SER A 65 1.46 6.97 12.17
CA SER A 65 1.54 5.52 12.09
C SER A 65 0.49 4.82 12.95
N VAL A 66 0.34 5.21 14.22
CA VAL A 66 -0.64 4.57 15.10
C VAL A 66 -2.08 4.87 14.65
N LEU A 67 -2.36 6.12 14.28
CA LEU A 67 -3.68 6.52 13.80
C LEU A 67 -4.05 5.79 12.50
N VAL A 68 -3.19 5.82 11.49
CA VAL A 68 -3.46 5.18 10.19
C VAL A 68 -3.42 3.65 10.33
N GLY A 69 -2.57 3.08 11.18
CA GLY A 69 -2.58 1.66 11.51
C GLY A 69 -3.92 1.21 12.08
N GLY A 70 -4.47 1.95 13.05
CA GLY A 70 -5.78 1.66 13.63
C GLY A 70 -6.93 1.80 12.61
N VAL A 71 -6.93 2.89 11.84
CA VAL A 71 -7.91 3.11 10.77
C VAL A 71 -7.83 2.01 9.72
N SER A 72 -6.62 1.57 9.35
CA SER A 72 -6.37 0.51 8.38
C SER A 72 -7.05 -0.80 8.78
N VAL A 73 -6.98 -1.20 10.06
CA VAL A 73 -7.69 -2.39 10.56
C VAL A 73 -9.20 -2.27 10.37
N LEU A 74 -9.76 -1.10 10.72
CA LEU A 74 -11.20 -0.84 10.57
C LEU A 74 -11.62 -0.88 9.10
N THR A 75 -10.91 -0.17 8.22
CA THR A 75 -11.23 -0.11 6.80
C THR A 75 -11.01 -1.44 6.09
N SER A 76 -10.03 -2.23 6.54
CA SER A 76 -9.78 -3.57 6.04
C SER A 76 -10.98 -4.46 6.31
N TYR A 77 -11.49 -4.44 7.54
CA TYR A 77 -12.61 -5.27 7.97
C TYR A 77 -13.93 -4.89 7.28
N THR A 78 -14.19 -3.58 7.15
CA THR A 78 -15.47 -3.08 6.65
C THR A 78 -15.56 -2.97 5.14
N TRP A 79 -14.45 -2.66 4.45
CA TRP A 79 -14.49 -2.29 3.04
C TRP A 79 -13.47 -3.04 2.18
N TRP A 80 -12.19 -3.11 2.54
CA TRP A 80 -11.17 -3.64 1.60
C TRP A 80 -11.37 -5.11 1.29
N THR A 81 -11.62 -5.92 2.32
CA THR A 81 -11.78 -7.38 2.23
C THR A 81 -13.21 -7.81 1.91
N ASP A 82 -14.02 -6.92 1.36
CA ASP A 82 -15.38 -7.26 0.94
C ASP A 82 -15.42 -7.85 -0.47
N ASN A 83 -14.86 -7.15 -1.45
CA ASN A 83 -14.94 -7.56 -2.86
C ASN A 83 -13.76 -7.07 -3.73
N TRP A 84 -12.62 -6.73 -3.11
CA TRP A 84 -11.46 -6.22 -3.82
C TRP A 84 -10.14 -6.78 -3.30
N TRP A 85 -9.90 -6.75 -2.00
CA TRP A 85 -8.57 -7.06 -1.46
C TRP A 85 -8.67 -8.10 -0.35
N ASP A 86 -8.38 -9.37 -0.66
CA ASP A 86 -8.50 -10.50 0.27
C ASP A 86 -7.19 -11.30 0.39
N PRO A 87 -6.13 -10.73 0.97
CA PRO A 87 -4.87 -11.42 1.15
C PRO A 87 -4.95 -12.48 2.26
N GLN A 88 -4.20 -13.57 2.12
CA GLN A 88 -4.05 -14.53 3.21
C GLN A 88 -3.21 -13.95 4.36
N THR A 89 -3.84 -13.76 5.52
CA THR A 89 -3.16 -13.36 6.75
C THR A 89 -2.51 -14.57 7.44
N ILE A 90 -1.45 -14.34 8.21
CA ILE A 90 -0.77 -15.40 8.99
C ILE A 90 -1.69 -16.05 10.01
N THR A 91 -2.66 -15.29 10.52
CA THR A 91 -3.67 -15.73 11.49
C THR A 91 -4.83 -16.48 10.82
N GLY A 92 -4.96 -16.40 9.49
CA GLY A 92 -6.08 -16.98 8.74
C GLY A 92 -7.42 -16.28 9.00
N THR A 93 -7.38 -15.05 9.52
CA THR A 93 -8.55 -14.20 9.78
C THR A 93 -8.75 -13.20 8.65
N LYS A 94 -9.97 -12.70 8.48
CA LYS A 94 -10.33 -11.66 7.49
C LYS A 94 -9.41 -10.43 7.58
N VAL A 95 -9.00 -10.06 8.80
CA VAL A 95 -8.05 -8.99 9.08
C VAL A 95 -7.00 -9.52 10.05
N GLY A 96 -5.74 -9.22 9.79
CA GLY A 96 -4.58 -9.70 10.52
C GLY A 96 -3.78 -8.57 11.17
N ILE A 97 -2.63 -8.93 11.73
CA ILE A 97 -1.67 -7.95 12.24
C ILE A 97 -1.03 -7.16 11.10
N GLU A 98 -1.00 -7.77 9.91
CA GLU A 98 -0.49 -7.21 8.67
C GLU A 98 -1.23 -5.93 8.27
N ASP A 99 -2.56 -5.88 8.42
CA ASP A 99 -3.34 -4.70 8.05
C ASP A 99 -3.00 -3.49 8.94
N PHE A 100 -2.79 -3.73 10.24
CA PHE A 100 -2.30 -2.71 11.17
C PHE A 100 -0.89 -2.26 10.79
N LEU A 101 0.02 -3.22 10.55
CA LEU A 101 1.41 -2.95 10.22
C LEU A 101 1.55 -2.19 8.89
N LEU A 102 0.76 -2.55 7.87
CA LEU A 102 0.74 -1.89 6.58
C LEU A 102 0.27 -0.43 6.72
N GLY A 103 -0.85 -0.22 7.43
CA GLY A 103 -1.34 1.12 7.76
C GLY A 103 -0.34 1.92 8.58
N PHE A 104 0.33 1.27 9.55
CA PHE A 104 1.34 1.88 10.39
C PHE A 104 2.53 2.38 9.57
N ALA A 105 3.11 1.53 8.74
CA ALA A 105 4.23 1.88 7.89
C ALA A 105 3.84 2.99 6.91
N ASN A 106 2.72 2.82 6.20
CA ASN A 106 2.25 3.77 5.20
C ASN A 106 1.93 5.14 5.80
N GLY A 107 1.24 5.19 6.95
CA GLY A 107 0.90 6.44 7.62
C GLY A 107 2.14 7.24 8.03
N GLY A 108 3.11 6.58 8.65
CA GLY A 108 4.35 7.24 9.09
C GLY A 108 5.25 7.65 7.93
N VAL A 109 5.38 6.80 6.89
CA VAL A 109 6.17 7.13 5.71
C VAL A 109 5.51 8.26 4.92
N ALA A 110 4.21 8.19 4.67
CA ALA A 110 3.48 9.23 3.93
C ALA A 110 3.60 10.61 4.61
N ALA A 111 3.59 10.65 5.95
CA ALA A 111 3.79 11.88 6.72
C ALA A 111 5.18 12.49 6.53
N ALA A 112 6.21 11.65 6.47
CA ALA A 112 7.59 12.08 6.63
C ALA A 112 8.42 12.07 5.34
N ILE A 113 8.04 11.31 4.31
CA ILE A 113 8.88 11.05 3.13
C ILE A 113 9.24 12.33 2.36
N TYR A 114 8.29 13.25 2.21
CA TYR A 114 8.55 14.52 1.55
C TYR A 114 9.50 15.41 2.37
N SER A 115 9.26 15.53 3.66
CA SER A 115 10.10 16.28 4.60
C SER A 115 11.51 15.68 4.69
N PHE A 116 11.61 14.35 4.62
CA PHE A 116 12.86 13.60 4.58
C PHE A 116 13.70 13.97 3.36
N LEU A 117 13.12 13.93 2.15
CA LEU A 117 13.83 14.22 0.90
C LEU A 117 14.16 15.70 0.71
N THR A 118 13.28 16.60 1.16
CA THR A 118 13.48 18.04 0.96
C THR A 118 14.26 18.72 2.08
N GLY A 119 14.46 18.05 3.21
CA GLY A 119 15.07 18.63 4.42
C GLY A 119 14.21 19.69 5.10
N LYS A 120 12.99 19.95 4.61
CA LYS A 120 12.09 20.98 5.14
C LYS A 120 11.19 20.39 6.22
N ILE A 121 10.88 21.20 7.22
CA ILE A 121 9.85 20.89 8.22
C ILE A 121 8.68 21.81 7.96
N TYR A 122 7.51 21.22 7.71
CA TYR A 122 6.28 21.96 7.50
C TYR A 122 5.51 22.03 8.81
N PHE A 123 5.88 22.98 9.67
CA PHE A 123 5.04 23.31 10.81
C PHE A 123 3.78 24.01 10.28
N SER A 124 2.64 23.35 10.40
CA SER A 124 1.37 24.03 10.13
C SER A 124 1.27 25.25 11.07
N LYS A 125 0.99 26.43 10.52
CA LYS A 125 0.58 27.59 11.32
C LYS A 125 -0.66 27.21 12.11
N SER A 126 -0.65 27.45 13.42
CA SER A 126 -1.80 27.22 14.30
C SER A 126 -2.93 28.20 13.94
N SER A 127 -3.81 27.84 13.00
CA SER A 127 -5.10 28.51 12.83
C SER A 127 -6.18 27.72 13.60
N GLY A 128 -7.07 28.43 14.29
CA GLY A 128 -8.06 27.87 15.22
C GLY A 128 -9.14 26.97 14.60
N SER A 129 -9.11 26.68 13.29
CA SER A 129 -10.12 25.85 12.59
C SER A 129 -9.80 24.35 12.53
N ARG A 130 -8.63 23.91 13.03
CA ARG A 130 -8.08 22.55 12.81
C ARG A 130 -9.00 21.39 13.18
N ASN A 131 -9.88 21.57 14.17
CA ASN A 131 -10.70 20.47 14.68
C ASN A 131 -11.82 20.08 13.71
N LEU A 132 -12.36 21.04 12.95
CA LEU A 132 -13.46 20.76 12.05
C LEU A 132 -12.98 20.03 10.80
N GLU A 133 -11.84 20.44 10.21
CA GLU A 133 -11.23 19.80 9.05
C GLU A 133 -10.87 18.33 9.34
N ALA A 134 -10.34 18.06 10.54
CA ALA A 134 -9.98 16.72 11.01
C ALA A 134 -11.19 15.76 11.11
N VAL A 135 -12.41 16.28 11.21
CA VAL A 135 -13.65 15.51 11.24
C VAL A 135 -14.33 15.50 9.87
N LEU A 136 -14.37 16.64 9.18
CA LEU A 136 -15.07 16.79 7.91
C LEU A 136 -14.44 15.98 6.79
N VAL A 137 -13.11 15.89 6.71
CA VAL A 137 -12.45 15.16 5.61
C VAL A 137 -12.70 13.65 5.72
N PRO A 138 -12.48 12.99 6.88
CA PRO A 138 -12.86 11.59 7.05
C PRO A 138 -14.37 11.35 6.95
N GLY A 139 -15.19 12.29 7.45
CA GLY A 139 -16.64 12.23 7.35
C GLY A 139 -17.13 12.26 5.90
N LEU A 140 -16.56 13.13 5.06
CA LEU A 140 -16.85 13.20 3.63
C LEU A 140 -16.45 11.88 2.94
N MET A 141 -15.28 11.35 3.26
CA MET A 141 -14.83 10.07 2.72
C MET A 141 -15.82 8.94 3.08
N PHE A 142 -16.24 8.86 4.35
CA PHE A 142 -17.23 7.88 4.81
C PHE A 142 -18.56 8.01 4.06
N VAL A 143 -19.07 9.24 3.91
CA VAL A 143 -20.33 9.50 3.19
C VAL A 143 -20.24 9.07 1.74
N VAL A 144 -19.14 9.41 1.04
CA VAL A 144 -18.96 9.03 -0.37
C VAL A 144 -18.89 7.49 -0.52
N ILE A 145 -18.18 6.79 0.37
CA ILE A 145 -18.12 5.32 0.35
C ILE A 145 -19.50 4.72 0.63
N ALA A 146 -20.20 5.20 1.67
CA ALA A 146 -21.52 4.71 2.03
C ALA A 146 -22.54 4.91 0.91
N LEU A 147 -22.46 6.02 0.17
CA LEU A 147 -23.30 6.26 -1.00
C LEU A 147 -22.92 5.34 -2.17
N LEU A 148 -21.66 5.31 -2.60
CA LEU A 148 -21.26 4.55 -3.79
C LEU A 148 -21.35 3.03 -3.59
N HIS A 149 -20.84 2.53 -2.48
CA HIS A 149 -20.86 1.10 -2.20
C HIS A 149 -22.16 0.66 -1.53
N GLY A 150 -22.65 1.41 -0.54
CA GLY A 150 -23.83 1.01 0.23
C GLY A 150 -25.17 1.22 -0.49
N TYR A 151 -25.27 2.20 -1.40
CA TYR A 151 -26.51 2.46 -2.14
C TYR A 151 -26.42 2.08 -3.62
N PHE A 152 -25.31 2.37 -4.28
CA PHE A 152 -25.12 2.03 -5.71
C PHE A 152 -24.44 0.67 -5.94
N GLU A 153 -24.08 -0.05 -4.88
CA GLU A 153 -23.43 -1.38 -4.94
C GLU A 153 -22.16 -1.41 -5.80
N ILE A 154 -21.47 -0.27 -5.90
CA ILE A 154 -20.22 -0.17 -6.65
C ILE A 154 -19.12 -0.92 -5.90
N ASN A 155 -18.26 -1.63 -6.62
CA ASN A 155 -17.09 -2.31 -6.06
C ASN A 155 -16.29 -1.39 -5.12
N THR A 156 -15.84 -1.93 -3.98
CA THR A 156 -15.22 -1.14 -2.91
C THR A 156 -13.95 -0.44 -3.36
N PHE A 157 -13.19 -1.02 -4.29
CA PHE A 157 -12.01 -0.40 -4.88
C PHE A 157 -12.31 0.95 -5.53
N TYR A 158 -13.31 0.97 -6.42
CA TYR A 158 -13.70 2.18 -7.13
C TYR A 158 -14.33 3.20 -6.18
N SER A 159 -15.18 2.73 -5.27
CA SER A 159 -15.81 3.59 -4.25
C SER A 159 -14.77 4.29 -3.37
N LEU A 160 -13.75 3.57 -2.90
CA LEU A 160 -12.65 4.14 -2.11
C LEU A 160 -11.77 5.08 -2.92
N SER A 161 -11.44 4.72 -4.16
CA SER A 161 -10.63 5.57 -5.05
C SER A 161 -11.31 6.93 -5.29
N VAL A 162 -12.61 6.93 -5.57
CA VAL A 162 -13.40 8.16 -5.75
C VAL A 162 -13.51 8.93 -4.44
N ALA A 163 -13.79 8.26 -3.32
CA ALA A 163 -13.90 8.91 -2.02
C ALA A 163 -12.58 9.58 -1.58
N MET A 164 -11.44 8.90 -1.76
CA MET A 164 -10.12 9.46 -1.48
C MET A 164 -9.81 10.63 -2.41
N PHE A 165 -10.16 10.54 -3.69
CA PHE A 165 -9.93 11.62 -4.65
C PHE A 165 -10.73 12.89 -4.31
N ILE A 166 -12.04 12.75 -4.07
CA ILE A 166 -12.92 13.88 -3.71
C ILE A 166 -12.48 14.49 -2.37
N SER A 167 -12.23 13.65 -1.36
CA SER A 167 -11.81 14.12 -0.03
C SER A 167 -10.42 14.77 -0.07
N GLY A 168 -9.51 14.25 -0.89
CA GLY A 168 -8.20 14.84 -1.14
C GLY A 168 -8.29 16.21 -1.81
N ILE A 169 -9.13 16.38 -2.85
CA ILE A 169 -9.38 17.68 -3.47
C ILE A 169 -9.97 18.64 -2.44
N TYR A 170 -10.99 18.21 -1.70
CA TYR A 170 -11.62 19.03 -0.68
C TYR A 170 -10.62 19.51 0.38
N PHE A 171 -9.77 18.60 0.88
CA PHE A 171 -8.68 18.96 1.80
C PHE A 171 -7.70 19.97 1.20
N LEU A 172 -7.32 19.81 -0.07
CA LEU A 172 -6.40 20.72 -0.75
C LEU A 172 -7.00 22.10 -1.01
N VAL A 173 -8.31 22.20 -1.23
CA VAL A 173 -9.03 23.49 -1.32
C VAL A 173 -9.02 24.20 0.02
N LEU A 174 -9.17 23.48 1.13
CA LEU A 174 -9.10 24.04 2.48
C LEU A 174 -7.67 24.43 2.89
N ARG A 175 -6.68 23.67 2.42
CA ARG A 175 -5.26 23.80 2.79
C ARG A 175 -4.34 23.88 1.57
N PRO A 176 -4.47 24.94 0.75
CA PRO A 176 -3.62 25.13 -0.42
C PRO A 176 -2.14 25.32 -0.07
N ASP A 177 -1.83 25.73 1.18
CA ASP A 177 -0.47 25.80 1.73
C ASP A 177 0.25 24.43 1.72
N LEU A 178 -0.51 23.34 1.83
CA LEU A 178 -0.01 21.97 1.85
C LEU A 178 0.02 21.30 0.48
N PHE A 179 -0.46 21.96 -0.59
CA PHE A 179 -0.63 21.35 -1.91
C PHE A 179 0.61 20.61 -2.41
N LYS A 180 1.76 21.29 -2.40
CA LYS A 180 3.01 20.69 -2.88
C LYS A 180 3.44 19.51 -2.00
N MET A 181 3.29 19.61 -0.69
CA MET A 181 3.67 18.55 0.24
C MET A 181 2.78 17.32 0.04
N SER A 182 1.47 17.49 -0.04
CA SER A 182 0.51 16.40 -0.19
C SER A 182 0.68 15.66 -1.52
N ILE A 183 0.76 16.39 -2.64
CA ILE A 183 0.92 15.78 -3.97
C ILE A 183 2.26 15.05 -4.07
N MET A 184 3.35 15.67 -3.62
CA MET A 184 4.66 15.02 -3.67
C MET A 184 4.72 13.79 -2.75
N SER A 185 4.13 13.85 -1.55
CA SER A 185 4.09 12.68 -0.65
C SER A 185 3.30 11.54 -1.26
N GLY A 186 2.13 11.81 -1.86
CA GLY A 186 1.33 10.81 -2.56
C GLY A 186 2.07 10.17 -3.73
N LEU A 187 2.73 10.98 -4.58
CA LEU A 187 3.55 10.48 -5.69
C LEU A 187 4.74 9.64 -5.19
N LEU A 188 5.42 10.08 -4.13
CA LEU A 188 6.53 9.34 -3.53
C LEU A 188 6.06 8.00 -2.95
N MET A 189 4.88 7.96 -2.32
CA MET A 189 4.27 6.72 -1.82
C MET A 189 3.93 5.76 -2.96
N ALA A 190 3.35 6.26 -4.05
CA ALA A 190 3.07 5.43 -5.23
C ALA A 190 4.37 4.85 -5.82
N LEU A 191 5.40 5.69 -5.99
CA LEU A 191 6.72 5.23 -6.46
C LEU A 191 7.37 4.22 -5.52
N LEU A 192 7.18 4.38 -4.21
CA LEU A 192 7.69 3.47 -3.19
C LEU A 192 6.96 2.12 -3.18
N SER A 193 5.67 2.08 -3.51
CA SER A 193 4.92 0.83 -3.60
C SER A 193 5.35 -0.06 -4.78
N LEU A 194 5.83 0.53 -5.89
CA LEU A 194 6.26 -0.22 -7.08
C LEU A 194 7.33 -1.28 -6.78
N PRO A 195 8.48 -0.95 -6.16
CA PRO A 195 9.47 -1.96 -5.81
C PRO A 195 8.92 -2.97 -4.81
N VAL A 196 8.06 -2.57 -3.87
CA VAL A 196 7.47 -3.50 -2.90
C VAL A 196 6.60 -4.56 -3.59
N TYR A 197 5.72 -4.15 -4.50
CA TYR A 197 4.92 -5.09 -5.28
C TYR A 197 5.78 -5.95 -6.20
N TRP A 198 6.78 -5.36 -6.85
CA TRP A 198 7.70 -6.10 -7.70
C TRP A 198 8.47 -7.18 -6.92
N PHE A 199 8.99 -6.85 -5.73
CA PHE A 199 9.67 -7.83 -4.87
C PHE A 199 8.71 -8.90 -4.32
N SER A 200 7.48 -8.51 -3.97
CA SER A 200 6.47 -9.45 -3.48
C SER A 200 6.10 -10.47 -4.56
N GLU A 201 5.88 -10.00 -5.80
CA GLU A 201 5.59 -10.85 -6.95
C GLU A 201 6.79 -11.72 -7.36
N LEU A 202 8.02 -11.21 -7.19
CA LEU A 202 9.24 -11.99 -7.44
C LEU A 202 9.38 -13.18 -6.49
N ILE A 203 8.99 -13.01 -5.22
CA ILE A 203 9.16 -14.01 -4.14
C ILE A 203 7.95 -14.95 -4.03
N SER A 204 6.78 -14.47 -4.41
CA SER A 204 5.55 -15.25 -4.45
C SER A 204 4.79 -14.92 -5.74
N PRO A 205 5.16 -15.56 -6.86
CA PRO A 205 4.51 -15.32 -8.15
C PRO A 205 3.01 -15.59 -8.09
N GLY A 206 2.20 -14.64 -8.59
CA GLY A 206 0.75 -14.68 -8.54
C GLY A 206 0.13 -14.15 -7.24
N VAL A 207 0.92 -13.64 -6.28
CA VAL A 207 0.38 -13.13 -5.01
C VAL A 207 -0.56 -11.95 -5.23
N ILE A 208 -0.22 -11.05 -6.15
CA ILE A 208 -1.06 -9.88 -6.42
C ILE A 208 -2.37 -10.31 -7.08
N GLU A 209 -2.30 -11.13 -8.12
CA GLU A 209 -3.50 -11.65 -8.83
C GLU A 209 -4.40 -12.48 -7.90
N ALA A 210 -3.83 -13.24 -6.98
CA ALA A 210 -4.59 -14.04 -6.03
C ALA A 210 -5.25 -13.23 -4.90
N SER A 211 -4.79 -12.00 -4.65
CA SER A 211 -5.30 -11.15 -3.56
C SER A 211 -6.27 -10.07 -4.06
N TRP A 212 -6.42 -9.92 -5.38
CA TRP A 212 -7.14 -8.82 -6.05
C TRP A 212 -8.48 -9.26 -6.68
#